data_AF-A0A966TSQ9-F1
#
_entry.id   AF-A0A966TSQ9-F1
#
_cell.length_a   1.000
_cell.length_b   1.000
_cell.length_c   1.000
_cell.angle_alpha   90.00
_cell.angle_beta   90.00
_cell.angle_gamma   90.00
#
_symmetry.space_group_name_H-M   'P 1'
#
loop_
_entity.id
_entity.type
_entity.pdbx_description
1 polymer ?
#
loop_
_entity_poly.entity_id
_entity_poly.type
_entity_poly.pdbx_seq_one_letter_code
_entity_poly.pdbx_strand_id
1 'polypeptide(L)' 'MDNIDPSELAKFEALASRWWDPQSEFAPLHQINPLRVDFIKNRAPLKGARVLDVGCGGGILSEALS' A
#
# COMPACT_ATOMS: atom_id res chain seq x y z
N MET A 1 1.82 -24.76 -8.99
CA MET A 1 1.26 -23.68 -9.83
C MET A 1 1.26 -22.47 -8.93
N ASP A 2 2.16 -21.54 -9.19
CA ASP A 2 2.35 -20.38 -8.33
C ASP A 2 1.50 -19.24 -8.89
N ASN A 3 0.64 -18.66 -8.06
CA ASN A 3 -0.18 -17.50 -8.43
C ASN A 3 0.64 -16.21 -8.30
N ILE A 4 1.72 -16.13 -9.08
CA ILE A 4 2.66 -15.01 -9.07
C ILE A 4 3.17 -14.78 -10.49
N ASP A 5 3.30 -13.51 -10.87
CA ASP A 5 4.04 -13.09 -12.06
C ASP A 5 5.43 -12.59 -11.62
N PRO A 6 6.52 -13.34 -11.90
CA PRO A 6 7.87 -12.94 -11.53
C PRO A 6 8.31 -11.61 -12.16
N SER A 7 7.78 -11.28 -13.34
CA SER A 7 8.14 -10.04 -14.05
C SER A 7 7.54 -8.81 -13.38
N GLU A 8 6.33 -8.92 -12.84
CA GLU A 8 5.71 -7.84 -12.05
C GLU A 8 6.43 -7.67 -10.72
N LEU A 9 6.78 -8.76 -10.04
CA LEU A 9 7.54 -8.68 -8.79
C LEU A 9 8.88 -7.93 -8.99
N ALA A 10 9.64 -8.31 -10.02
CA ALA A 10 10.93 -7.69 -10.31
C ALA A 10 10.82 -6.18 -10.61
N LYS A 11 9.74 -5.73 -11.27
CA LYS A 11 9.49 -4.30 -11.52
C LYS A 11 9.34 -3.52 -10.21
N PHE A 12 8.56 -4.03 -9.25
CA PHE A 12 8.36 -3.36 -7.97
C PHE A 12 9.60 -3.45 -7.06
N GLU A 13 10.33 -4.56 -7.09
CA GLU A 13 11.61 -4.70 -6.37
C GLU A 13 12.64 -3.67 -6.83
N ALA A 14 12.75 -3.43 -8.15
CA ALA A 14 13.67 -2.44 -8.71
C ALA A 14 13.38 -1.00 -8.26
N LEU A 15 12.14 -0.70 -7.87
CA LEU A 15 11.69 0.61 -7.39
C LEU A 15 11.59 0.70 -5.86
N ALA A 16 11.85 -0.40 -5.14
CA ALA A 16 11.42 -0.55 -3.75
C ALA A 16 12.03 0.50 -2.80
N SER A 17 13.28 0.91 -3.03
CA SER A 17 13.97 1.92 -2.21
C SER A 17 13.32 3.31 -2.26
N ARG A 18 12.45 3.55 -3.24
CA ARG A 18 11.79 4.85 -3.48
C ARG A 18 10.35 4.89 -3.00
N TRP A 19 9.86 3.84 -2.35
CA TRP A 19 8.44 3.72 -1.97
C TRP A 19 7.93 4.91 -1.14
N TRP A 20 8.78 5.46 -0.27
CA TRP A 20 8.45 6.57 0.64
C TRP A 20 8.93 7.94 0.17
N ASP A 21 9.50 8.02 -1.04
CA ASP A 21 9.78 9.32 -1.67
C ASP A 21 8.47 9.89 -2.26
N PRO A 22 7.96 11.04 -1.75
CA PRO A 22 6.70 11.62 -2.20
C PRO A 22 6.78 12.24 -3.61
N GLN A 23 7.96 12.26 -4.24
CA GLN A 23 8.18 12.70 -5.62
C GLN A 23 8.55 11.54 -6.57
N SER A 24 8.49 10.29 -6.09
CA SER A 24 8.78 9.09 -6.88
C SER A 24 7.63 8.68 -7.80
N GLU A 25 7.83 7.54 -8.47
CA GLU A 25 6.80 6.80 -9.20
C GLU A 25 5.59 6.43 -8.32
N PHE A 26 5.76 6.39 -6.99
CA PHE A 26 4.71 6.12 -6.02
C PHE A 26 4.06 7.38 -5.44
N ALA A 27 4.44 8.59 -5.88
CA ALA A 27 3.82 9.85 -5.46
C ALA A 27 2.28 9.83 -5.51
N PRO A 28 1.61 9.23 -6.54
CA PRO A 28 0.16 9.11 -6.55
C PRO A 28 -0.41 8.31 -5.37
N LEU A 29 0.30 7.28 -4.89
CA LEU A 29 -0.14 6.46 -3.75
C LEU A 29 -0.10 7.26 -2.44
N HIS A 30 0.88 8.15 -2.28
CA HIS A 30 0.95 9.07 -1.15
C HIS A 30 -0.20 10.08 -1.18
N GLN A 31 -0.43 10.70 -2.34
CA GLN A 31 -1.47 11.71 -2.52
C GLN A 31 -2.88 11.15 -2.31
N ILE A 32 -3.16 9.94 -2.81
CA ILE A 32 -4.47 9.31 -2.67
C ILE A 32 -4.69 8.66 -1.29
N ASN A 33 -3.63 8.45 -0.49
CA ASN A 33 -3.72 7.69 0.76
C ASN A 33 -4.74 8.25 1.77
N PRO A 34 -4.78 9.57 2.06
CA PRO A 34 -5.76 10.12 2.99
C PRO A 34 -7.20 9.79 2.60
N LEU A 35 -7.54 9.94 1.32
CA LEU A 35 -8.88 9.63 0.81
C LEU A 35 -9.24 8.14 0.97
N ARG A 36 -8.29 7.24 0.70
CA ARG A 36 -8.49 5.80 0.86
C ARG A 36 -8.68 5.40 2.33
N VAL A 37 -7.86 5.97 3.22
CA VAL A 37 -7.96 5.72 4.67
C VAL A 37 -9.32 6.17 5.19
N ASP A 38 -9.78 7.37 4.81
CA ASP A 38 -11.10 7.87 5.20
C ASP A 38 -12.23 7.01 4.65
N PHE A 39 -12.14 6.59 3.39
CA PHE A 39 -13.11 5.68 2.77
C PHE A 39 -13.24 4.36 3.54
N ILE A 40 -12.11 3.77 3.98
CA ILE A 40 -12.06 2.53 4.76
C ILE A 40 -12.67 2.75 6.15
N LYS A 41 -12.23 3.80 6.87
CA LYS A 41 -12.73 4.16 8.21
C LYS A 41 -14.25 4.38 8.23
N ASN A 42 -14.80 4.95 7.15
CA ASN A 42 -16.23 5.17 7.00
C ASN A 42 -17.04 3.90 6.74
N ARG A 43 -16.39 2.79 6.36
CA ARG A 43 -17.05 1.50 6.04
C ARG A 43 -16.82 0.44 7.08
N ALA A 44 -15.71 0.49 7.81
CA ALA A 44 -15.36 -0.50 8.82
C ALA A 44 -14.75 0.16 10.07
N PRO A 45 -15.19 -0.21 11.28
CA PRO A 45 -14.53 0.23 12.49
C PRO A 45 -13.14 -0.41 12.58
N LEU A 46 -12.09 0.42 12.59
CA LEU A 46 -10.69 -0.07 12.63
C LEU A 46 -10.15 -0.25 14.06
N LYS A 47 -10.72 0.42 15.06
CA LYS A 47 -10.23 0.35 16.44
C LYS A 47 -10.37 -1.09 16.98
N GLY A 48 -9.23 -1.71 17.28
CA GLY A 48 -9.18 -3.10 17.77
C GLY A 48 -9.42 -4.15 16.69
N ALA A 49 -9.53 -3.75 15.42
CA ALA A 49 -9.62 -4.68 14.30
C ALA A 49 -8.24 -5.29 14.01
N ARG A 50 -8.24 -6.51 13.49
CA ARG A 50 -7.06 -7.11 12.85
C ARG A 50 -7.19 -6.88 11.35
N VAL A 51 -6.23 -6.19 10.75
CA VAL A 51 -6.26 -5.77 9.34
C VAL A 51 -5.20 -6.54 8.56
N LEU A 52 -5.54 -6.96 7.34
CA LEU A 52 -4.61 -7.53 6.37
C LEU A 52 -4.65 -6.69 5.08
N ASP A 53 -3.52 -6.16 4.67
CA ASP A 53 -3.32 -5.40 3.43
C ASP A 53 -2.59 -6.30 2.43
N VAL A 54 -3.33 -6.88 1.48
CA VAL A 54 -2.78 -7.85 0.50
C VAL A 54 -2.09 -7.08 -0.61
N GLY A 55 -0.79 -7.35 -0.82
CA GLY A 55 0.03 -6.59 -1.75
C GLY A 55 0.44 -5.22 -1.20
N CYS A 56 0.66 -5.14 0.11
CA CYS A 56 1.01 -3.90 0.82
C CYS A 56 2.26 -3.19 0.26
N GLY A 57 3.17 -3.92 -0.39
CA GLY A 57 4.42 -3.37 -0.92
C GLY A 57 5.20 -2.66 0.18
N GLY A 58 5.61 -1.41 -0.07
CA GLY A 58 6.29 -0.57 0.92
C GLY A 58 5.41 -0.04 2.06
N GLY A 59 4.14 -0.46 2.16
CA GLY A 59 3.35 -0.29 3.39
C GLY A 59 2.63 1.03 3.57
N ILE A 60 2.54 1.89 2.54
CA ILE A 60 1.90 3.23 2.63
C ILE A 60 0.50 3.18 3.26
N LEU A 61 -0.33 2.21 2.83
CA LEU A 61 -1.67 2.05 3.39
C LEU A 61 -1.63 1.32 4.74
N SER A 62 -0.93 0.19 4.80
CA SER A 62 -0.74 -0.60 6.03
C SER A 62 -0.33 0.24 7.25
N GLU A 63 0.66 1.12 7.09
CA GLU A 63 1.16 1.98 8.15
C GLU A 63 0.09 3.01 8.59
N ALA A 64 -0.69 3.55 7.64
CA ALA A 64 -1.76 4.50 7.94
C ALA A 64 -3.01 3.86 8.59
N LEU A 65 -3.15 2.53 8.47
CA LEU A 65 -4.22 1.75 9.09
C LEU A 65 -3.84 1.16 10.47
N SER A 66 -2.56 1.27 10.86
CA SER A 66 -2.03 0.74 12.12
C SER A 66 -2.46 1.55 13.35
#